data_AF-A0A918DME2-F1
#
_entry.id   AF-A0A918DME2-F1
#
_cell.length_a   1.000
_cell.length_b   1.000
_cell.length_c   1.000
_cell.angle_alpha   90.00
_cell.angle_beta   90.00
_cell.angle_gamma   90.00
#
_symmetry.space_group_name_H-M   'P 1'
#
loop_
_entity.id
_entity.type
_entity.pdbx_description
1 polymer ?
#
loop_
_entity_poly.entity_id
_entity_poly.type
_entity_poly.pdbx_seq_one_letter_code
_entity_poly.pdbx_strand_id
1 'polypeptide(L)'
;MTICEHLAQADDPPARTPEGCEECLATGSGWVHLRRCLACGHVGCCDSSPNKHATRHFQGVGHPVIESFEPGENWRWCFVHAQMA
;
A
#
# COMPACT_ATOMS: atom_id res chain seq x y z
N MET A 1 -22.31 -8.51 1.86
CA MET A 1 -20.95 -8.84 1.42
C MET A 1 -20.03 -8.58 2.59
N THR A 2 -19.35 -9.61 3.08
CA THR A 2 -18.49 -9.49 4.26
C THR A 2 -17.09 -9.14 3.79
N ILE A 3 -16.53 -8.03 4.29
CA ILE A 3 -15.11 -7.72 4.08
C ILE A 3 -14.25 -8.75 4.82
N CYS A 4 -13.07 -9.10 4.29
CA CYS A 4 -12.20 -10.04 4.99
C CYS A 4 -11.71 -9.48 6.34
N GLU A 5 -11.32 -10.35 7.27
CA GLU A 5 -10.90 -9.97 8.62
C GLU A 5 -9.78 -8.92 8.63
N HIS A 6 -8.81 -9.05 7.72
CA HIS A 6 -7.70 -8.10 7.61
C HIS A 6 -8.18 -6.69 7.27
N LEU A 7 -9.17 -6.54 6.38
CA LEU A 7 -9.73 -5.23 6.02
C LEU A 7 -10.57 -4.66 7.16
N ALA A 8 -11.25 -5.52 7.93
CA ALA A 8 -12.03 -5.11 9.10
C ALA A 8 -11.17 -4.67 10.28
N GLN A 9 -9.97 -5.25 10.42
CA GLN A 9 -9.02 -4.99 11.50
C GLN A 9 -7.88 -4.06 11.08
N ALA A 10 -7.89 -3.55 9.84
CA ALA A 10 -6.86 -2.66 9.36
C ALA A 10 -6.85 -1.37 10.19
N ASP A 11 -5.66 -0.98 10.64
CA ASP A 11 -5.43 0.26 11.35
C ASP A 11 -5.36 1.44 10.35
N ASP A 12 -5.06 2.66 10.82
CA ASP A 12 -4.86 3.81 9.93
C ASP A 12 -3.62 4.65 10.31
N PRO A 13 -2.41 4.09 10.20
CA PRO A 13 -1.19 4.82 10.51
C PRO A 13 -0.95 5.92 9.47
N PRO A 14 -0.45 7.10 9.87
CA PRO A 14 -0.08 8.14 8.92
C PRO A 14 0.99 7.64 7.95
N ALA A 15 1.01 8.20 6.74
CA ALA A 15 2.06 7.92 5.78
C ALA A 15 3.44 8.29 6.36
N ARG A 16 4.35 7.33 6.40
CA ARG A 16 5.76 7.56 6.79
C ARG A 16 6.46 8.49 5.81
N THR A 17 6.07 8.43 4.55
CA THR A 17 6.67 9.16 3.44
C THR A 17 5.56 9.82 2.62
N PRO A 18 5.03 10.97 3.05
CA PRO A 18 3.89 11.62 2.39
C PRO A 18 4.24 12.16 0.99
N GLU A 19 5.53 12.31 0.68
CA GLU A 19 6.03 12.80 -0.61
C GLU A 19 5.98 11.73 -1.72
N GLY A 20 5.94 10.45 -1.37
CA GLY A 20 6.00 9.39 -2.39
C GLY A 20 6.45 8.03 -1.87
N CYS A 21 6.76 7.13 -2.80
CA CYS A 21 7.30 5.83 -2.46
C CYS A 21 8.73 5.96 -1.92
N GLU A 22 8.97 5.48 -0.69
CA GLU A 22 10.24 5.62 0.03
C GLU A 22 11.43 5.13 -0.80
N GLU A 23 11.30 3.94 -1.40
CA GLU A 23 12.37 3.33 -2.20
C GLU A 23 12.55 3.98 -3.59
N CYS A 24 11.47 4.47 -4.20
CA CYS A 24 11.60 5.19 -5.46
C CYS A 24 12.25 6.57 -5.25
N LEU A 25 11.91 7.27 -4.17
CA LEU A 25 12.55 8.53 -3.78
C LEU A 25 14.06 8.31 -3.52
N ALA A 26 14.42 7.25 -2.79
CA ALA A 26 15.81 6.92 -2.50
C ALA A 26 16.66 6.62 -3.76
N THR A 27 16.04 6.05 -4.80
CA THR A 27 16.72 5.68 -6.05
C THR A 27 16.55 6.69 -7.19
N GLY A 28 15.74 7.73 -7.00
CA GLY A 28 15.36 8.66 -8.06
C GLY A 28 14.52 8.03 -9.17
N SER A 29 13.80 6.94 -8.87
CA SER A 29 12.94 6.23 -9.82
C SER A 29 11.53 6.84 -9.88
N GLY A 30 10.87 6.72 -11.03
CA GLY A 30 9.45 7.06 -11.16
C GLY A 30 8.50 5.98 -10.61
N TRP A 31 7.22 6.35 -10.46
CA TRP A 31 6.10 5.47 -10.16
C TRP A 31 4.83 5.94 -10.88
N VAL A 32 3.81 5.08 -10.91
CA VAL A 32 2.50 5.40 -11.50
C VAL A 32 1.52 5.82 -10.42
N HIS A 33 1.28 4.95 -9.43
CA HIS A 33 0.40 5.22 -8.29
C HIS A 33 1.03 4.73 -6.99
N LEU A 34 0.60 5.32 -5.89
CA LEU A 34 1.07 5.05 -4.55
C LEU A 34 0.06 4.26 -3.73
N ARG A 35 0.59 3.42 -2.85
CA ARG A 35 -0.16 2.59 -1.90
C ARG A 35 0.45 2.75 -0.52
N ARG A 36 -0.40 3.03 0.47
CA ARG A 36 -0.01 3.13 1.88
C ARG A 36 -0.33 1.83 2.61
N CYS A 37 0.62 1.28 3.34
CA CYS A 37 0.41 0.13 4.20
C CYS A 37 -0.35 0.53 5.46
N LEU A 38 -1.49 -0.12 5.72
CA LEU A 38 -2.33 0.16 6.89
C LEU A 38 -1.84 -0.49 8.20
N ALA A 39 -0.75 -1.26 8.16
CA ALA A 39 -0.13 -1.80 9.37
C ALA A 39 1.03 -0.93 9.91
N CYS A 40 1.73 -0.17 9.04
CA CYS A 40 2.93 0.57 9.44
C CYS A 40 3.13 1.93 8.75
N GLY A 41 2.22 2.35 7.87
CA GLY A 41 2.31 3.63 7.17
C GLY A 41 3.33 3.68 6.04
N HIS A 42 3.95 2.56 5.66
CA HIS A 42 4.89 2.52 4.54
C HIS A 42 4.21 2.90 3.23
N VAL A 43 4.82 3.77 2.42
CA VAL A 43 4.30 4.15 1.11
C VAL A 43 5.12 3.45 0.02
N GLY A 44 4.46 2.59 -0.75
CA GLY A 44 5.05 1.83 -1.85
C GLY A 44 4.36 2.12 -3.18
N CYS A 45 5.10 2.01 -4.29
CA CYS A 45 4.51 2.10 -5.62
C CYS A 45 3.73 0.83 -5.99
N CYS A 46 2.66 1.00 -6.76
CA CYS A 46 1.73 -0.08 -7.14
C CYS A 46 2.36 -1.13 -8.08
N ASP A 47 1.63 -2.22 -8.33
CA ASP A 47 2.07 -3.30 -9.23
C ASP A 47 2.23 -2.91 -10.71
N SER A 48 1.54 -1.83 -11.13
CA SER A 48 1.72 -1.24 -12.47
C SER A 48 2.96 -0.35 -12.56
N SER A 49 3.60 -0.03 -11.43
CA SER A 49 4.88 0.68 -11.42
C SER A 49 6.04 -0.28 -11.67
N PRO A 50 7.17 0.17 -12.23
CA PRO A 50 8.31 -0.71 -12.58
C PRO A 50 8.83 -1.52 -11.38
N ASN A 51 8.85 -0.91 -10.19
CA ASN A 51 9.48 -1.49 -9.01
C ASN A 51 8.55 -2.34 -8.12
N LYS A 52 7.23 -2.10 -8.16
CA LYS A 52 6.21 -2.83 -7.40
C LYS A 52 6.49 -2.89 -5.89
N HIS A 53 6.92 -1.77 -5.31
CA HIS A 53 7.36 -1.70 -3.91
C HIS A 53 6.25 -2.06 -2.91
N ALA A 54 4.98 -1.76 -3.20
CA ALA A 54 3.88 -2.15 -2.31
C ALA A 54 3.79 -3.68 -2.14
N THR A 55 3.94 -4.43 -3.23
CA THR A 55 3.90 -5.90 -3.22
C THR A 55 5.17 -6.50 -2.64
N ARG A 56 6.34 -5.92 -2.95
CA ARG A 56 7.60 -6.32 -2.31
C ARG A 56 7.57 -6.11 -0.80
N HIS A 57 6.99 -5.00 -0.36
CA HIS A 57 6.78 -4.71 1.06
C HIS A 57 5.91 -5.79 1.71
N PHE A 58 4.74 -6.11 1.13
CA PHE A 58 3.92 -7.22 1.60
C PHE A 58 4.69 -8.54 1.67
N GLN A 59 5.46 -8.89 0.63
CA GLN A 59 6.25 -10.12 0.60
C GLN A 59 7.39 -10.14 1.65
N GLY A 60 7.94 -8.99 2.00
CA GLY A 60 9.05 -8.87 2.94
C GLY A 60 8.64 -8.83 4.41
N VAL A 61 7.55 -8.12 4.74
CA VAL A 61 7.10 -7.93 6.14
C VAL A 61 5.78 -8.62 6.46
N GLY A 62 5.04 -9.09 5.45
CA GLY A 62 3.77 -9.79 5.65
C GLY A 62 2.58 -8.88 5.96
N HIS A 63 2.66 -7.57 5.74
CA HIS A 63 1.55 -6.65 6.02
C HIS A 63 0.44 -6.79 4.97
N PRO A 64 -0.74 -7.32 5.33
CA PRO A 64 -1.69 -7.84 4.36
C PRO A 64 -2.54 -6.77 3.70
N VAL A 65 -2.62 -5.56 4.27
CA VAL A 65 -3.53 -4.50 3.83
C VAL A 65 -2.79 -3.25 3.41
N ILE A 66 -3.18 -2.74 2.25
CA ILE A 66 -2.81 -1.44 1.73
C ILE A 66 -4.07 -0.61 1.41
N GLU A 67 -3.88 0.70 1.37
CA GLU A 67 -4.86 1.68 0.90
C GLU A 67 -4.29 2.45 -0.29
N SER A 68 -5.15 2.94 -1.17
CA SER A 68 -4.70 3.92 -2.16
C SER A 68 -4.22 5.20 -1.50
N PHE A 69 -3.06 5.69 -1.92
CA PHE A 69 -2.51 6.96 -1.46
C PHE A 69 -2.66 8.06 -2.53
N GLU A 70 -3.63 7.88 -3.44
CA GLU A 70 -3.93 8.85 -4.49
C GLU A 70 -5.00 9.86 -4.02
N PRO A 71 -4.92 11.13 -4.43
CA PRO A 71 -5.93 12.13 -4.06
C PRO A 71 -7.34 11.72 -4.51
N GLY A 72 -8.28 11.65 -3.57
CA GLY A 72 -9.68 11.33 -3.84
C GLY A 72 -9.99 9.83 -3.88
N GLU A 73 -9.00 8.96 -3.69
CA GLU A 73 -9.22 7.52 -3.53
C GLU A 73 -9.18 7.14 -2.04
N ASN A 74 -10.00 6.17 -1.64
CA ASN A 74 -10.09 5.68 -0.25
C ASN A 74 -10.33 4.17 -0.16
N TRP A 75 -10.09 3.46 -1.27
CA TRP A 75 -10.26 2.02 -1.31
C TRP A 75 -9.08 1.32 -0.65
N ARG A 76 -9.37 0.14 -0.10
CA ARG A 76 -8.38 -0.72 0.57
C ARG A 76 -8.31 -2.07 -0.11
N TRP A 77 -7.14 -2.67 -0.10
CA TRP A 77 -6.88 -3.96 -0.71
C TRP A 77 -6.17 -4.91 0.25
N CYS A 78 -6.68 -6.13 0.34
CA CYS A 78 -6.03 -7.23 1.04
C CYS A 78 -5.32 -8.15 0.06
N PHE A 79 -3.99 -8.27 0.19
CA PHE A 79 -3.19 -9.18 -0.63
C PHE A 79 -3.49 -10.65 -0.39
N VAL A 80 -3.85 -11.02 0.85
CA VAL A 80 -4.10 -12.43 1.24
C VAL A 80 -5.39 -12.96 0.61
N HIS A 81 -6.45 -12.16 0.63
CA HIS A 81 -7.77 -12.57 0.15
C HIS A 81 -8.10 -12.03 -1.24
N ALA A 82 -7.19 -11.28 -1.86
CA ALA A 82 -7.41 -10.58 -3.12
C ALA A 82 -8.76 -9.83 -3.16
N GLN A 83 -9.05 -9.12 -2.06
CA GLN A 83 -10.33 -8.47 -1.84
C GLN A 83 -10.14 -6.96 -1.67
N MET A 84 -11.08 -6.21 -2.25
CA MET A 84 -11.17 -4.76 -2.11
C MET A 84 -12.32 -4.38 -1.15
N ALA A 85 -12.12 -3.31 -0.39
CA ALA A 85 -13.16 -2.63 0.39
C ALA A 85 -13.21 -1.15 0.03
#